data_AF-A0A8B6DNL5-F1
#
_entry.id   AF-A0A8B6DNL5-F1
#
_cell.length_a   1.000
_cell.length_b   1.000
_cell.length_c   1.000
_cell.angle_alpha   90.00
_cell.angle_beta   90.00
_cell.angle_gamma   90.00
#
_symmetry.space_group_name_H-M   'P 1'
#
loop_
_entity.id
_entity.type
_entity.pdbx_description
1 polymer ?
#
loop_
_entity_poly.entity_id
_entity_poly.type
_entity_poly.pdbx_seq_one_letter_code
_entity_poly.pdbx_strand_id
1 'polypeptide(L)'
;VESYLDNKGQFIIPSEELFSTLPDNVIACLYKRYGSTLQTYCPLHGRHGSVQNGWTFCQSGCYTPNANTMIYAISPVNDDVNEKSVRLKLNANVERYSIKQNTGWTLSKQLVVQKKVSESTGQEMDLTQLLDKLKSKTGKEDILIIDAGAITKQVMDTILKSAVLEKFQQVLIRTNYMSGGRIDYKAALRHYRSIYEEGFRLFWSREEWNCAHGLLTGCIYLHFMHKDCRDTSKKMDDTHLTIPDESTLITYDNATIQDLYTRYLTSLQIHCTQVIRPGILKDGGWNVCHDVKYRPPVNCLVYDFGIGNDFVFDDDITKIYGCEVHGFDPSMKMKSRKRTEKAWFHDVGIGEVEYTRRKKFKMSTFQNISKALGHENRKMNIIKMDIEGSEWVSIPVMIKQGYFKDVTQLLIEFHAYPAVSYLSQLKSLYDIGFRIFWYHRNPFWKNLFVHNLTQHSSCYEIHMMKVDV
;
A
#
# COMPACT_ATOMS: atom_id res chain seq x y z
N VAL A 1 16.83 13.18 9.27
CA VAL A 1 15.43 12.78 8.99
C VAL A 1 14.84 12.07 10.20
N GLU A 2 15.50 11.04 10.74
CA GLU A 2 15.08 10.37 11.99
C GLU A 2 14.90 11.31 13.20
N SER A 3 15.63 12.44 13.24
CA SER A 3 15.45 13.51 14.24
C SER A 3 14.07 14.19 14.20
N TYR A 4 13.26 13.93 13.17
CA TYR A 4 11.90 14.46 13.01
C TYR A 4 10.83 13.41 13.36
N LEU A 5 11.21 12.31 13.98
CA LEU A 5 10.27 11.38 14.58
C LEU A 5 9.88 11.86 15.98
N ASP A 6 8.58 11.83 16.28
CA ASP A 6 8.11 11.95 17.66
C ASP A 6 8.35 10.66 18.45
N ASN A 7 7.99 10.67 19.73
CA ASN A 7 8.11 9.51 20.62
C ASN A 7 7.22 8.31 20.23
N LYS A 8 6.26 8.50 19.31
CA LYS A 8 5.40 7.45 18.76
C LYS A 8 5.88 6.97 17.38
N GLY A 9 7.04 7.44 16.92
CA GLY A 9 7.57 7.09 15.61
C GLY A 9 6.81 7.74 14.45
N GLN A 10 6.10 8.84 14.71
CA GLN A 10 5.40 9.62 13.70
C GLN A 10 6.29 10.76 13.20
N PHE A 11 6.26 11.03 11.89
CA PHE A 11 7.02 12.16 11.34
C PHE A 11 6.36 13.49 11.63
N ILE A 12 7.11 14.37 12.28
CA ILE A 12 6.80 15.78 12.47
C ILE A 12 7.23 16.54 11.22
N ILE A 13 6.26 17.14 10.53
CA ILE A 13 6.58 17.99 9.38
C ILE A 13 7.13 19.34 9.88
N PRO A 14 8.38 19.73 9.56
CA PRO A 14 9.06 20.84 10.24
C PRO A 14 8.64 22.23 9.75
N SER A 15 8.43 23.19 10.66
CA SER A 15 7.93 24.56 10.42
C SER A 15 8.41 25.26 9.13
N GLU A 16 7.63 26.23 8.64
CA GLU A 16 7.98 27.04 7.45
C GLU A 16 9.36 27.67 7.52
N GLU A 17 9.72 28.22 8.69
CA GLU A 17 11.04 28.79 8.94
C GLU A 17 12.13 27.74 8.69
N LEU A 18 11.93 26.51 9.19
CA LEU A 18 12.90 25.43 9.04
C LEU A 18 13.01 24.92 7.59
N PHE A 19 11.93 24.89 6.81
CA PHE A 19 11.99 24.48 5.40
C PHE A 19 12.94 25.31 4.54
N SER A 20 13.16 26.57 4.90
CA SER A 20 14.10 27.44 4.18
C SER A 20 15.57 27.06 4.42
N THR A 21 15.85 26.37 5.52
CA THR A 21 17.20 26.01 5.98
C THR A 21 17.62 24.58 5.63
N LEU A 22 16.66 23.70 5.33
CA LEU A 22 16.94 22.28 5.09
C LEU A 22 17.42 22.02 3.65
N PRO A 23 18.45 21.17 3.48
CA PRO A 23 18.86 20.70 2.15
C PRO A 23 17.74 19.98 1.40
N ASP A 24 17.68 20.13 0.08
CA ASP A 24 16.62 19.54 -0.77
C ASP A 24 16.49 18.03 -0.62
N ASN A 25 17.61 17.30 -0.46
CA ASN A 25 17.60 15.85 -0.23
C ASN A 25 16.95 15.46 1.11
N VAL A 26 17.08 16.30 2.14
CA VAL A 26 16.42 16.10 3.43
C VAL A 26 14.92 16.31 3.29
N ILE A 27 14.49 17.35 2.56
CA ILE A 27 13.08 17.65 2.31
C ILE A 27 12.43 16.54 1.47
N ALA A 28 13.11 16.07 0.42
CA ALA A 28 12.66 14.95 -0.40
C ALA A 28 12.50 13.66 0.42
N CYS A 29 13.44 13.40 1.35
CA CYS A 29 13.35 12.26 2.25
C CYS A 29 12.19 12.41 3.24
N LEU A 30 11.97 13.59 3.83
CA LEU A 30 10.81 13.87 4.69
C LEU A 30 9.49 13.64 3.96
N TYR A 31 9.39 14.10 2.72
CA TYR A 31 8.22 13.86 1.86
C TYR A 31 7.93 12.36 1.68
N LYS A 32 8.95 11.57 1.28
CA LYS A 32 8.81 10.12 1.14
C LYS A 32 8.40 9.46 2.45
N ARG A 33 9.11 9.79 3.53
CA ARG A 33 8.93 9.15 4.83
C ARG A 33 7.58 9.48 5.46
N TYR A 34 7.08 10.70 5.30
CA TYR A 34 5.73 11.06 5.75
C TYR A 34 4.66 10.26 5.00
N GLY A 35 4.76 10.20 3.67
CA GLY A 35 3.82 9.44 2.84
C GLY A 35 3.83 7.93 3.13
N SER A 36 4.90 7.39 3.69
CA SER A 36 5.05 5.98 4.04
C SER A 36 4.96 5.68 5.55
N THR A 37 4.59 6.67 6.37
CA THR A 37 4.42 6.50 7.82
C THR A 37 2.95 6.60 8.19
N LEU A 38 2.34 5.47 8.51
CA LEU A 38 0.94 5.41 8.92
C LEU A 38 0.77 6.04 10.31
N GLN A 39 -0.22 6.92 10.42
CA GLN A 39 -0.51 7.69 11.63
C GLN A 39 -1.66 7.10 12.44
N THR A 40 -2.39 6.17 11.84
CA THR A 40 -3.53 5.49 12.43
C THR A 40 -3.70 4.12 11.80
N TYR A 41 -4.25 3.19 12.57
CA TYR A 41 -4.55 1.85 12.10
C TYR A 41 -5.96 1.79 11.52
N CYS A 42 -6.09 1.09 10.39
CA CYS A 42 -7.37 0.66 9.84
C CYS A 42 -7.25 -0.83 9.47
N PRO A 43 -7.87 -1.76 10.21
CA PRO A 43 -7.79 -3.20 9.90
C PRO A 43 -8.56 -3.58 8.63
N LEU A 44 -9.69 -2.93 8.37
CA LEU A 44 -10.59 -3.32 7.27
C LEU A 44 -10.56 -2.26 6.18
N HIS A 45 -10.05 -2.64 5.00
CA HIS A 45 -10.07 -1.79 3.83
C HIS A 45 -11.18 -2.22 2.87
N GLY A 46 -12.09 -1.32 2.57
CA GLY A 46 -12.98 -1.43 1.41
C GLY A 46 -12.31 -0.76 0.23
N ARG A 47 -12.03 -1.47 -0.87
CA ARG A 47 -11.49 -0.83 -2.07
C ARG A 47 -12.43 -0.90 -3.25
N HIS A 48 -12.61 0.25 -3.92
CA HIS A 48 -13.52 0.40 -5.05
C HIS A 48 -12.84 1.09 -6.23
N GLY A 49 -13.29 0.77 -7.44
CA GLY A 49 -12.69 1.24 -8.70
C GLY A 49 -11.78 0.20 -9.35
N SER A 50 -11.01 0.64 -10.36
CA SER A 50 -10.10 -0.22 -11.12
C SER A 50 -8.92 -0.71 -10.29
N VAL A 51 -8.20 -1.71 -10.81
CA VAL A 51 -6.95 -2.17 -10.20
C VAL A 51 -5.92 -1.05 -10.11
N GLN A 52 -5.80 -0.24 -11.16
CA GLN A 52 -4.81 0.83 -11.25
C GLN A 52 -5.17 2.04 -10.39
N ASN A 53 -6.42 2.53 -10.43
CA ASN A 53 -6.80 3.83 -9.84
C ASN A 53 -7.81 3.72 -8.69
N GLY A 54 -8.12 2.51 -8.23
CA GLY A 54 -9.10 2.30 -7.16
C GLY A 54 -8.72 2.93 -5.82
N TRP A 55 -9.74 3.38 -5.09
CA TRP A 55 -9.65 4.10 -3.83
C TRP A 55 -9.87 3.17 -2.64
N THR A 56 -9.09 3.40 -1.58
CA THR A 56 -9.14 2.58 -0.35
C THR A 56 -9.83 3.38 0.75
N PHE A 57 -10.93 2.84 1.25
CA PHE A 57 -11.75 3.40 2.31
C PHE A 57 -11.51 2.59 3.57
N CYS A 58 -11.31 3.26 4.70
CA CYS A 58 -11.31 2.56 5.96
C CYS A 58 -12.74 2.13 6.30
N GLN A 59 -12.96 0.86 6.66
CA GLN A 59 -14.26 0.28 7.02
C GLN A 59 -14.21 -0.30 8.45
N SER A 60 -13.64 0.44 9.39
CA SER A 60 -13.46 -0.01 10.77
C SER A 60 -13.75 1.09 11.78
N GLY A 61 -14.03 0.71 13.03
CA GLY A 61 -14.32 1.66 14.10
C GLY A 61 -15.69 2.33 13.90
N CYS A 62 -15.71 3.66 13.82
CA CYS A 62 -16.97 4.41 13.71
C CYS A 62 -17.51 4.55 12.27
N TYR A 63 -16.81 3.99 11.28
CA TYR A 63 -17.18 4.20 9.88
C TYR A 63 -17.39 2.88 9.13
N THR A 64 -18.67 2.59 8.90
CA THR A 64 -19.14 1.54 7.98
C THR A 64 -20.09 2.19 6.99
N PRO A 65 -19.71 2.27 5.69
CA PRO A 65 -20.58 2.80 4.66
C PRO A 65 -21.96 2.15 4.65
N ASN A 66 -23.02 2.94 4.49
CA ASN A 66 -24.40 2.49 4.42
C ASN A 66 -25.23 3.39 3.49
N ALA A 67 -26.53 3.10 3.34
CA ALA A 67 -27.50 3.82 2.48
C ALA A 67 -27.44 5.35 2.57
N ASN A 68 -27.10 5.88 3.75
CA ASN A 68 -27.07 7.31 4.03
C ASN A 68 -25.69 7.95 3.80
N THR A 69 -24.66 7.13 3.53
CA THR A 69 -23.30 7.60 3.33
C THR A 69 -23.21 8.49 2.09
N MET A 70 -22.59 9.66 2.23
CA MET A 70 -22.36 10.63 1.16
C MET A 70 -20.87 10.75 0.81
N ILE A 71 -20.54 10.46 -0.46
CA ILE A 71 -19.19 10.59 -1.01
C ILE A 71 -19.17 11.75 -1.99
N TYR A 72 -18.29 12.72 -1.76
CA TYR A 72 -18.06 13.82 -2.71
C TYR A 72 -16.74 13.57 -3.41
N ALA A 73 -16.74 13.61 -4.74
CA ALA A 73 -15.54 13.42 -5.53
C ALA A 73 -15.27 14.64 -6.38
N ILE A 74 -14.11 15.27 -6.19
CA ILE A 74 -13.57 16.33 -7.05
C ILE A 74 -12.50 15.68 -7.92
N SER A 75 -12.88 15.24 -9.12
CA SER A 75 -11.98 14.50 -10.02
C SER A 75 -12.27 14.74 -11.51
N PRO A 76 -11.29 14.60 -12.42
CA PRO A 76 -11.53 14.72 -13.85
C PRO A 76 -12.57 13.72 -14.34
N VAL A 77 -13.20 14.04 -15.47
CA VAL A 77 -14.41 13.38 -16.03
C VAL A 77 -14.32 11.86 -16.16
N ASN A 78 -13.11 11.30 -16.19
CA ASN A 78 -12.79 9.90 -16.50
C ASN A 78 -12.34 9.05 -15.28
N ASP A 79 -12.47 9.55 -14.05
CA ASP A 79 -11.92 8.84 -12.90
C ASP A 79 -12.75 7.60 -12.48
N ASP A 80 -12.03 6.55 -12.06
CA ASP A 80 -12.46 5.14 -11.91
C ASP A 80 -13.35 4.84 -10.70
N VAL A 81 -13.77 5.87 -9.94
CA VAL A 81 -14.81 5.71 -8.90
C VAL A 81 -16.14 5.51 -9.61
N ASN A 82 -16.36 4.34 -10.21
CA ASN A 82 -17.60 4.01 -10.91
C ASN A 82 -18.76 4.13 -9.92
N GLU A 83 -19.59 5.17 -10.07
CA GLU A 83 -20.75 5.49 -9.22
C GLU A 83 -21.68 4.30 -9.05
N LYS A 84 -21.84 3.49 -10.10
CA LYS A 84 -22.58 2.23 -10.02
C LYS A 84 -21.94 1.24 -9.04
N SER A 85 -20.61 1.10 -9.06
CA SER A 85 -19.89 0.19 -8.16
C SER A 85 -19.91 0.69 -6.71
N VAL A 86 -19.80 2.01 -6.49
CA VAL A 86 -19.85 2.59 -5.15
C VAL A 86 -21.25 2.49 -4.56
N ARG A 87 -22.28 2.85 -5.35
CA ARG A 87 -23.68 2.75 -4.93
C ARG A 87 -24.10 1.32 -4.61
N LEU A 88 -23.68 0.34 -5.39
CA LEU A 88 -24.07 -1.06 -5.17
C LEU A 88 -23.28 -1.74 -4.04
N LYS A 89 -22.02 -1.34 -3.79
CA LYS A 89 -21.15 -2.04 -2.81
C LYS A 89 -21.04 -1.38 -1.46
N LEU A 90 -20.85 -0.06 -1.44
CA LEU A 90 -20.80 0.70 -0.21
C LEU A 90 -22.19 1.04 0.29
N ASN A 91 -23.22 0.71 -0.51
CA ASN A 91 -24.58 1.20 -0.32
C ASN A 91 -24.58 2.75 -0.21
N ALA A 92 -23.67 3.45 -0.87
CA ALA A 92 -23.44 4.88 -0.62
C ALA A 92 -23.86 5.75 -1.82
N ASN A 93 -24.15 7.01 -1.56
CA ASN A 93 -24.42 8.01 -2.59
C ASN A 93 -23.13 8.72 -2.98
N VAL A 94 -23.00 9.09 -4.26
CA VAL A 94 -21.81 9.81 -4.76
C VAL A 94 -22.24 11.08 -5.49
N GLU A 95 -21.71 12.22 -5.09
CA GLU A 95 -21.78 13.46 -5.86
C GLU A 95 -20.41 13.74 -6.49
N ARG A 96 -20.36 13.76 -7.82
CA ARG A 96 -19.11 13.99 -8.57
C ARG A 96 -19.06 15.40 -9.15
N TYR A 97 -17.87 15.98 -9.10
CA TYR A 97 -17.55 17.32 -9.58
C TYR A 97 -16.29 17.26 -10.43
N SER A 98 -16.41 17.60 -11.71
CA SER A 98 -15.25 17.70 -12.60
C SER A 98 -14.69 19.10 -12.63
N ILE A 99 -13.38 19.23 -12.50
CA ILE A 99 -12.70 20.53 -12.66
C ILE A 99 -12.53 20.82 -14.14
N LYS A 100 -13.03 21.96 -14.59
CA LYS A 100 -12.89 22.41 -15.98
C LYS A 100 -11.51 23.04 -16.15
N GLN A 101 -10.63 22.37 -16.89
CA GLN A 101 -9.36 22.97 -17.29
C GLN A 101 -9.61 23.88 -18.48
N ASN A 102 -9.41 25.20 -18.34
CA ASN A 102 -9.37 26.09 -19.49
C ASN A 102 -8.18 25.69 -20.35
N THR A 103 -8.42 25.23 -21.57
CA THR A 103 -7.39 24.84 -22.56
C THR A 103 -6.68 26.05 -23.20
N GLY A 104 -6.76 27.24 -22.58
CA GLY A 104 -6.13 28.47 -23.04
C GLY A 104 -5.15 29.05 -22.00
N TRP A 105 -4.18 29.83 -22.49
CA TRP A 105 -3.10 30.47 -21.70
C TRP A 105 -3.55 31.40 -20.56
N THR A 106 -4.85 31.60 -20.38
CA THR A 106 -5.45 32.31 -19.25
C THR A 106 -5.92 31.31 -18.20
N LEU A 107 -5.09 31.07 -17.18
CA LEU A 107 -5.55 30.58 -15.89
C LEU A 107 -6.66 31.51 -15.41
N SER A 108 -7.92 31.05 -15.42
CA SER A 108 -8.97 31.76 -14.69
C SER A 108 -8.54 31.83 -13.23
N LYS A 109 -8.63 33.01 -12.60
CA LYS A 109 -8.35 33.17 -11.16
C LYS A 109 -9.30 32.34 -10.27
N GLN A 110 -10.39 31.84 -10.86
CA GLN A 110 -11.45 31.05 -10.24
C GLN A 110 -11.44 29.63 -10.81
N LEU A 111 -11.47 28.63 -9.94
CA LEU A 111 -11.51 27.21 -10.30
C LEU A 111 -12.98 26.81 -10.49
N VAL A 112 -13.37 26.51 -11.73
CA VAL A 112 -14.75 26.11 -12.03
C VAL A 112 -14.89 24.59 -11.91
N VAL A 113 -15.89 24.17 -11.17
CA VAL A 113 -16.31 22.77 -11.06
C VAL A 113 -17.69 22.58 -11.67
N GLN A 114 -17.91 21.42 -12.26
CA GLN A 114 -19.19 21.05 -12.84
C GLN A 114 -19.73 19.80 -12.18
N LYS A 115 -20.95 19.87 -11.63
CA LYS A 115 -21.62 18.68 -11.09
C LYS A 115 -21.95 17.73 -12.23
N LYS A 116 -21.56 16.46 -12.11
CA LYS A 116 -21.93 15.42 -13.07
C LYS A 116 -23.30 14.84 -12.70
N VAL A 117 -24.27 14.97 -13.61
CA VAL A 117 -25.56 14.26 -13.57
C VAL A 117 -25.57 13.38 -14.81
N SER A 118 -25.95 12.10 -14.69
CA SER A 118 -25.99 11.10 -15.77
C SER A 118 -26.02 11.69 -17.20
N GLU A 119 -24.92 11.52 -17.94
CA GLU A 119 -24.72 11.86 -19.37
C GLU A 119 -25.06 13.29 -19.83
N SER A 120 -25.39 14.22 -18.93
CA SER A 120 -25.72 15.63 -19.25
C SER A 120 -24.84 16.60 -18.48
N THR A 121 -24.52 17.74 -19.11
CA THR A 121 -23.75 18.83 -18.52
C THR A 121 -24.54 19.45 -17.36
N GLY A 122 -24.16 19.15 -16.12
CA GLY A 122 -24.76 19.78 -14.94
C GLY A 122 -24.30 21.23 -14.77
N GLN A 123 -24.86 21.90 -13.76
CA GLN A 123 -24.60 23.31 -13.45
C GLN A 123 -23.12 23.54 -13.09
N GLU A 124 -22.50 24.52 -13.74
CA GLU A 124 -21.17 25.02 -13.40
C GLU A 124 -21.24 25.90 -12.15
N MET A 125 -20.23 25.80 -11.28
CA MET A 125 -20.06 26.65 -10.11
C MET A 125 -18.58 26.84 -9.79
N ASP A 126 -18.27 27.90 -9.05
CA ASP A 126 -16.91 28.09 -8.53
C ASP A 126 -16.63 27.05 -7.43
N LEU A 127 -15.38 26.57 -7.33
CA LEU A 127 -14.97 25.63 -6.30
C LEU A 127 -15.26 26.18 -4.90
N THR A 128 -15.04 27.48 -4.65
CA THR A 128 -15.35 28.11 -3.37
C THR A 128 -16.84 28.01 -3.05
N GLN A 129 -17.72 28.21 -4.04
CA GLN A 129 -19.16 28.06 -3.87
C GLN A 129 -19.54 26.61 -3.50
N LEU A 130 -18.89 25.61 -4.12
CA LEU A 130 -19.07 24.23 -3.72
C LEU A 130 -18.61 24.00 -2.28
N LEU A 131 -17.44 24.50 -1.89
CA LEU A 131 -16.90 24.32 -0.55
C LEU A 131 -17.79 25.00 0.50
N ASP A 132 -18.31 26.20 0.24
CA ASP A 132 -19.27 26.89 1.10
C ASP A 132 -20.59 26.11 1.24
N LYS A 133 -21.08 25.53 0.14
CA LYS A 133 -22.24 24.64 0.16
C LYS A 133 -21.99 23.40 1.03
N LEU A 134 -20.81 22.79 0.94
CA LEU A 134 -20.47 21.62 1.74
C LEU A 134 -20.29 22.00 3.23
N LYS A 135 -19.67 23.15 3.50
CA LYS A 135 -19.47 23.67 4.85
C LYS A 135 -20.79 23.97 5.56
N SER A 136 -21.79 24.48 4.84
CA SER A 136 -23.10 24.85 5.39
C SER A 136 -24.03 23.66 5.69
N LYS A 137 -23.72 22.44 5.23
CA LYS A 137 -24.53 21.24 5.56
C LYS A 137 -24.49 20.97 7.07
N THR A 138 -25.56 20.44 7.64
CA THR A 138 -25.59 20.06 9.06
C THR A 138 -25.03 18.64 9.26
N GLY A 139 -24.21 18.43 10.30
CA GLY A 139 -23.55 17.15 10.56
C GLY A 139 -22.17 16.99 9.91
N LYS A 140 -21.54 15.82 10.12
CA LYS A 140 -20.33 15.39 9.42
C LYS A 140 -20.74 14.57 8.20
N GLU A 141 -20.27 14.99 7.03
CA GLU A 141 -20.27 14.21 5.80
C GLU A 141 -19.26 13.05 5.91
N ASP A 142 -19.41 12.04 5.05
CA ASP A 142 -18.65 10.81 5.21
C ASP A 142 -17.27 10.87 4.55
N ILE A 143 -17.21 11.14 3.24
CA ILE A 143 -15.97 11.05 2.48
C ILE A 143 -15.82 12.17 1.44
N LEU A 144 -14.63 12.76 1.39
CA LEU A 144 -14.18 13.61 0.30
C LEU A 144 -13.05 12.92 -0.49
N ILE A 145 -13.20 12.79 -1.79
CA ILE A 145 -12.19 12.29 -2.73
C ILE A 145 -11.68 13.44 -3.58
N ILE A 146 -10.36 13.57 -3.70
CA ILE A 146 -9.70 14.63 -4.46
C ILE A 146 -8.68 14.00 -5.41
N ASP A 147 -8.91 14.11 -6.72
CA ASP A 147 -7.90 13.90 -7.76
C ASP A 147 -7.95 15.07 -8.73
N ALA A 148 -7.03 16.01 -8.58
CA ALA A 148 -7.04 17.22 -9.40
C ALA A 148 -5.92 17.22 -10.47
N GLY A 149 -5.21 16.09 -10.65
CA GLY A 149 -4.10 15.99 -11.59
C GLY A 149 -3.09 17.15 -11.44
N ALA A 150 -2.65 17.75 -12.54
CA ALA A 150 -1.62 18.80 -12.53
C ALA A 150 -1.96 20.06 -11.70
N ILE A 151 -3.25 20.29 -11.39
CA ILE A 151 -3.69 21.45 -10.60
C ILE A 151 -3.97 21.11 -9.13
N THR A 152 -3.53 19.92 -8.66
CA THR A 152 -3.68 19.48 -7.26
C THR A 152 -3.24 20.54 -6.26
N LYS A 153 -2.11 21.21 -6.51
CA LYS A 153 -1.64 22.28 -5.62
C LYS A 153 -2.68 23.40 -5.45
N GLN A 154 -3.26 23.91 -6.54
CA GLN A 154 -4.23 25.02 -6.50
C GLN A 154 -5.55 24.63 -5.84
N VAL A 155 -6.01 23.40 -6.11
CA VAL A 155 -7.23 22.85 -5.51
C VAL A 155 -7.06 22.68 -3.99
N MET A 156 -5.94 22.10 -3.56
CA MET A 156 -5.64 21.93 -2.12
C MET A 156 -5.45 23.27 -1.41
N ASP A 157 -4.76 24.24 -2.04
CA ASP A 157 -4.64 25.61 -1.54
C ASP A 157 -6.02 26.23 -1.25
N THR A 158 -7.02 25.95 -2.10
CA THR A 158 -8.40 26.46 -1.96
C THR A 158 -9.19 25.71 -0.89
N ILE A 159 -9.10 24.37 -0.88
CA ILE A 159 -9.80 23.51 0.08
C ILE A 159 -9.35 23.79 1.51
N LEU A 160 -8.04 23.85 1.77
CA LEU A 160 -7.50 24.08 3.11
C LEU A 160 -7.88 25.47 3.64
N LYS A 161 -7.90 26.50 2.78
CA LYS A 161 -8.35 27.86 3.18
C LYS A 161 -9.83 27.93 3.56
N SER A 162 -10.66 27.05 3.00
CA SER A 162 -12.10 27.00 3.31
C SER A 162 -12.41 26.38 4.68
N ALA A 163 -11.45 25.64 5.25
CA ALA A 163 -11.63 24.80 6.45
C ALA A 163 -12.79 23.79 6.30
N VAL A 164 -13.09 23.33 5.08
CA VAL A 164 -14.20 22.39 4.85
C VAL A 164 -13.86 20.96 5.29
N LEU A 165 -12.58 20.60 5.46
CA LEU A 165 -12.23 19.20 5.71
C LEU A 165 -12.79 18.71 7.06
N GLU A 166 -12.97 19.60 8.04
CA GLU A 166 -13.61 19.27 9.34
C GLU A 166 -15.01 18.63 9.20
N LYS A 167 -15.66 18.85 8.04
CA LYS A 167 -16.95 18.26 7.71
C LYS A 167 -16.85 16.78 7.38
N PHE A 168 -15.69 16.26 7.04
CA PHE A 168 -15.55 14.89 6.53
C PHE A 168 -14.96 13.94 7.55
N GLN A 169 -15.40 12.68 7.52
CA GLN A 169 -14.79 11.61 8.34
C GLN A 169 -13.55 11.02 7.67
N GLN A 170 -13.52 10.94 6.34
CA GLN A 170 -12.36 10.52 5.56
C GLN A 170 -12.08 11.48 4.40
N VAL A 171 -10.80 11.68 4.12
CA VAL A 171 -10.33 12.47 2.99
C VAL A 171 -9.32 11.64 2.21
N LEU A 172 -9.61 11.36 0.95
CA LEU A 172 -8.80 10.53 0.07
C LEU A 172 -8.24 11.42 -1.05
N ILE A 173 -6.93 11.46 -1.18
CA ILE A 173 -6.26 12.40 -2.10
C ILE A 173 -5.30 11.63 -2.98
N ARG A 174 -5.43 11.82 -4.30
CA ARG A 174 -4.34 11.53 -5.23
C ARG A 174 -3.57 12.82 -5.43
N THR A 175 -2.36 12.86 -4.90
CA THR A 175 -1.51 14.04 -5.04
C THR A 175 -0.85 14.06 -6.42
N ASN A 176 -0.57 15.26 -6.92
CA ASN A 176 0.36 15.47 -8.02
C ASN A 176 1.04 16.82 -7.82
N TYR A 177 2.26 16.79 -7.30
CA TYR A 177 3.09 17.98 -7.06
C TYR A 177 4.21 18.13 -8.09
N MET A 178 3.98 17.65 -9.31
CA MET A 178 4.92 17.85 -10.41
C MET A 178 4.87 19.30 -10.91
N SER A 179 6.02 19.97 -10.95
CA SER A 179 6.17 21.33 -11.47
C SER A 179 7.50 21.45 -12.21
N GLY A 180 7.45 21.84 -13.50
CA GLY A 180 8.66 22.01 -14.31
C GLY A 180 9.56 20.77 -14.40
N GLY A 181 8.98 19.57 -14.39
CA GLY A 181 9.72 18.29 -14.43
C GLY A 181 10.38 17.88 -13.11
N ARG A 182 10.11 18.59 -12.00
CA ARG A 182 10.57 18.26 -10.65
C ARG A 182 9.38 18.15 -9.69
N ILE A 183 9.60 17.52 -8.54
CA ILE A 183 8.59 17.41 -7.49
C ILE A 183 8.73 18.63 -6.56
N ASP A 184 7.63 19.35 -6.30
CA ASP A 184 7.55 20.41 -5.30
C ASP A 184 7.28 19.81 -3.90
N TYR A 185 8.34 19.26 -3.29
CA TYR A 185 8.26 18.62 -1.98
C TYR A 185 7.77 19.57 -0.87
N LYS A 186 8.12 20.87 -0.96
CA LYS A 186 7.74 21.87 0.04
C LYS A 186 6.24 22.11 0.01
N ALA A 187 5.64 22.30 -1.17
CA ALA A 187 4.18 22.43 -1.28
C ALA A 187 3.45 21.18 -0.79
N ALA A 188 3.95 19.99 -1.12
CA ALA A 188 3.35 18.74 -0.66
C ALA A 188 3.36 18.64 0.88
N LEU A 189 4.52 18.85 1.50
CA LEU A 189 4.67 18.77 2.95
C LEU A 189 3.84 19.83 3.70
N ARG A 190 3.68 21.03 3.13
CA ARG A 190 2.77 22.05 3.67
C ARG A 190 1.34 21.55 3.75
N HIS A 191 0.81 21.04 2.64
CA HIS A 191 -0.55 20.51 2.62
C HIS A 191 -0.71 19.32 3.55
N TYR A 192 0.28 18.44 3.64
CA TYR A 192 0.26 17.32 4.58
C TYR A 192 0.21 17.78 6.04
N ARG A 193 0.92 18.86 6.38
CA ARG A 193 0.89 19.47 7.72
C ARG A 193 -0.50 20.03 8.00
N SER A 194 -1.05 20.84 7.09
CA SER A 194 -2.37 21.44 7.27
C SER A 194 -3.47 20.39 7.44
N ILE A 195 -3.45 19.32 6.64
CA ILE A 195 -4.37 18.17 6.80
C ILE A 195 -4.24 17.54 8.20
N TYR A 196 -3.01 17.34 8.67
CA TYR A 196 -2.75 16.80 10.01
C TYR A 196 -3.27 17.71 11.13
N GLU A 197 -3.08 19.03 10.99
CA GLU A 197 -3.54 20.06 11.92
C GLU A 197 -5.08 20.14 11.96
N GLU A 198 -5.76 19.91 10.84
CA GLU A 198 -7.22 19.74 10.75
C GLU A 198 -7.72 18.41 11.37
N GLY A 199 -6.83 17.62 12.00
CA GLY A 199 -7.19 16.43 12.75
C GLY A 199 -7.18 15.14 11.96
N PHE A 200 -6.79 15.16 10.69
CA PHE A 200 -6.72 13.96 9.85
C PHE A 200 -5.45 13.16 10.08
N ARG A 201 -5.56 11.83 9.95
CA ARG A 201 -4.48 10.88 10.19
C ARG A 201 -4.40 9.88 9.04
N LEU A 202 -3.23 9.77 8.45
CA LEU A 202 -2.95 8.86 7.34
C LEU A 202 -3.10 7.40 7.80
N PHE A 203 -3.99 6.65 7.17
CA PHE A 203 -4.20 5.22 7.47
C PHE A 203 -3.73 4.31 6.35
N TRP A 204 -3.62 4.84 5.14
CA TRP A 204 -3.17 4.08 3.99
C TRP A 204 -2.52 4.99 2.95
N SER A 205 -1.48 4.49 2.28
CA SER A 205 -0.88 5.19 1.15
C SER A 205 -0.48 4.23 0.04
N ARG A 206 -0.32 4.79 -1.16
CA ARG A 206 0.21 4.06 -2.31
C ARG A 206 0.89 5.01 -3.28
N GLU A 207 2.11 4.69 -3.66
CA GLU A 207 2.88 5.43 -4.65
C GLU A 207 2.40 5.09 -6.07
N GLU A 208 2.27 6.11 -6.93
CA GLU A 208 1.94 5.90 -8.34
C GLU A 208 3.20 5.97 -9.21
N TRP A 209 3.39 4.94 -10.01
CA TRP A 209 4.64 4.72 -10.74
C TRP A 209 4.75 5.52 -12.04
N ASN A 210 3.61 5.94 -12.60
CA ASN A 210 3.57 6.76 -13.80
C ASN A 210 4.18 8.15 -13.58
N CYS A 211 4.27 8.59 -12.32
CA CYS A 211 4.93 9.84 -11.92
C CYS A 211 6.29 9.61 -11.23
N ALA A 212 6.92 8.45 -11.41
CA ALA A 212 8.20 8.13 -10.78
C ALA A 212 9.37 8.90 -11.43
N HIS A 213 10.18 9.51 -10.58
CA HIS A 213 11.45 10.17 -10.89
C HIS A 213 12.57 9.50 -10.07
N GLY A 214 13.12 8.40 -10.58
CA GLY A 214 14.05 7.56 -9.83
C GLY A 214 13.35 6.83 -8.68
N LEU A 215 13.79 7.06 -7.44
CA LEU A 215 13.26 6.41 -6.22
C LEU A 215 12.12 7.18 -5.53
N LEU A 216 11.65 8.28 -6.15
CA LEU A 216 10.63 9.18 -5.62
C LEU A 216 9.53 9.40 -6.66
N THR A 217 8.31 9.69 -6.20
CA THR A 217 7.16 10.01 -7.06
C THR A 217 6.49 11.29 -6.59
N GLY A 218 6.08 12.14 -7.53
CA GLY A 218 5.24 13.30 -7.24
C GLY A 218 3.76 12.94 -7.04
N CYS A 219 3.38 11.69 -7.35
CA CYS A 219 2.01 11.21 -7.28
C CYS A 219 1.85 10.09 -6.26
N ILE A 220 1.08 10.38 -5.21
CA ILE A 220 0.82 9.45 -4.11
C ILE A 220 -0.68 9.48 -3.81
N TYR A 221 -1.28 8.31 -3.67
CA TYR A 221 -2.59 8.16 -3.06
C TYR A 221 -2.41 8.18 -1.54
N LEU A 222 -3.00 9.17 -0.89
CA LEU A 222 -2.99 9.33 0.57
C LEU A 222 -4.42 9.27 1.08
N HIS A 223 -4.68 8.36 2.01
CA HIS A 223 -6.01 8.12 2.55
C HIS A 223 -5.99 8.44 4.04
N PHE A 224 -6.77 9.45 4.41
CA PHE A 224 -6.84 9.98 5.75
C PHE A 224 -8.20 9.71 6.39
N MET A 225 -8.20 9.53 7.70
CA MET A 225 -9.41 9.54 8.53
C MET A 225 -9.28 10.60 9.63
N HIS A 226 -10.39 11.18 10.06
CA HIS A 226 -10.40 12.13 11.15
C HIS A 226 -10.03 11.45 12.47
N LYS A 227 -9.25 12.11 13.35
CA LYS A 227 -8.79 11.54 14.63
C LYS A 227 -9.94 11.15 15.57
N ASP A 228 -11.08 11.85 15.48
CA ASP A 228 -12.28 11.56 16.26
C ASP A 228 -12.96 10.25 15.84
N CYS A 229 -12.60 9.70 14.67
CA CYS A 229 -13.11 8.40 14.23
C CYS A 229 -12.53 7.21 15.04
N ARG A 230 -11.75 7.49 16.09
CA ARG A 230 -11.06 6.51 16.92
C ARG A 230 -11.80 6.22 18.22
N ASP A 231 -12.48 5.08 18.26
CA ASP A 231 -12.54 4.26 19.47
C ASP A 231 -11.54 3.11 19.30
N THR A 232 -10.36 3.25 19.91
CA THR A 232 -9.32 2.20 19.93
C THR A 232 -9.48 1.23 21.11
N SER A 233 -10.57 1.35 21.87
CA SER A 233 -10.89 0.52 23.04
C SER A 233 -11.99 -0.53 22.79
N LYS A 234 -12.71 -0.44 21.66
CA LYS A 234 -13.52 -1.56 21.16
C LYS A 234 -12.61 -2.61 20.56
N LYS A 235 -12.39 -3.64 21.39
CA LYS A 235 -11.49 -4.79 21.25
C LYS A 235 -11.24 -5.23 19.80
N MET A 236 -9.97 -5.49 19.52
CA MET A 236 -9.44 -6.19 18.34
C MET A 236 -10.31 -7.38 17.86
N ASP A 237 -11.00 -8.07 18.78
CA ASP A 237 -11.80 -9.27 18.50
C ASP A 237 -12.88 -9.13 17.42
N ASP A 238 -13.51 -7.96 17.25
CA ASP A 238 -14.70 -7.83 16.36
C ASP A 238 -14.36 -7.41 14.91
N THR A 239 -13.07 -7.26 14.57
CA THR A 239 -12.62 -6.77 13.25
C THR A 239 -11.63 -7.69 12.53
N HIS A 240 -11.30 -8.85 13.11
CA HIS A 240 -10.40 -9.82 12.49
C HIS A 240 -11.16 -10.72 11.51
N LEU A 241 -10.91 -10.53 10.21
CA LEU A 241 -11.38 -11.47 9.20
C LEU A 241 -10.65 -12.81 9.39
N THR A 242 -11.36 -13.82 9.89
CA THR A 242 -10.82 -15.16 10.10
C THR A 242 -11.00 -16.03 8.86
N ILE A 243 -10.01 -16.85 8.54
CA ILE A 243 -10.16 -17.92 7.54
C ILE A 243 -10.64 -19.18 8.27
N PRO A 244 -11.79 -19.76 7.89
CA PRO A 244 -12.26 -21.04 8.42
C PRO A 244 -11.31 -22.20 8.10
N ASP A 245 -11.47 -23.32 8.79
CA ASP A 245 -10.76 -24.56 8.45
C ASP A 245 -11.15 -25.06 7.05
N GLU A 246 -10.26 -25.86 6.44
CA GLU A 246 -10.43 -26.35 5.08
C GLU A 246 -11.74 -27.13 4.88
N SER A 247 -12.15 -27.92 5.87
CA SER A 247 -13.43 -28.66 5.86
C SER A 247 -14.64 -27.73 5.76
N THR A 248 -14.55 -26.50 6.26
CA THR A 248 -15.59 -25.48 6.10
C THR A 248 -15.45 -24.78 4.76
N LEU A 249 -14.23 -24.42 4.37
CA LEU A 249 -13.98 -23.74 3.08
C LEU A 249 -14.50 -24.53 1.88
N ILE A 250 -14.37 -25.85 1.86
CA ILE A 250 -14.89 -26.68 0.75
C ILE A 250 -16.42 -26.67 0.62
N THR A 251 -17.14 -26.17 1.63
CA THR A 251 -18.62 -26.06 1.60
C THR A 251 -19.08 -24.72 1.03
N TYR A 252 -18.18 -23.74 0.89
CA TYR A 252 -18.51 -22.41 0.37
C TYR A 252 -18.59 -22.41 -1.16
N ASP A 253 -19.48 -21.57 -1.69
CA ASP A 253 -19.53 -21.34 -3.14
C ASP A 253 -18.32 -20.51 -3.61
N ASN A 254 -18.09 -20.52 -4.93
CA ASN A 254 -16.98 -19.78 -5.54
C ASN A 254 -17.04 -18.26 -5.26
N ALA A 255 -18.24 -17.70 -5.12
CA ALA A 255 -18.40 -16.28 -4.86
C ALA A 255 -17.90 -15.93 -3.44
N THR A 256 -18.25 -16.74 -2.45
CA THR A 256 -17.84 -16.60 -1.06
C THR A 256 -16.33 -16.80 -0.91
N ILE A 257 -15.73 -17.77 -1.62
CA ILE A 257 -14.27 -17.97 -1.63
C ILE A 257 -13.54 -16.76 -2.23
N GLN A 258 -14.04 -16.20 -3.33
CA GLN A 258 -13.46 -15.00 -3.95
C GLN A 258 -13.58 -13.77 -3.04
N ASP A 259 -14.73 -13.57 -2.39
CA ASP A 259 -14.93 -12.47 -1.44
C ASP A 259 -13.98 -12.59 -0.24
N LEU A 260 -13.95 -13.76 0.43
CA LEU A 260 -13.09 -14.00 1.58
C LEU A 260 -11.61 -13.81 1.23
N TYR A 261 -11.14 -14.39 0.12
CA TYR A 261 -9.74 -14.25 -0.32
C TYR A 261 -9.36 -12.79 -0.58
N THR A 262 -10.15 -12.08 -1.38
CA THR A 262 -9.84 -10.69 -1.75
C THR A 262 -9.90 -9.74 -0.56
N ARG A 263 -10.87 -9.92 0.34
CA ARG A 263 -10.97 -9.15 1.58
C ARG A 263 -9.83 -9.47 2.55
N TYR A 264 -9.43 -10.74 2.67
CA TYR A 264 -8.34 -11.12 3.56
C TYR A 264 -7.01 -10.53 3.15
N LEU A 265 -6.66 -10.62 1.86
CA LEU A 265 -5.42 -10.03 1.34
C LEU A 265 -5.35 -8.51 1.48
N THR A 266 -6.50 -7.84 1.53
CA THR A 266 -6.58 -6.38 1.63
C THR A 266 -6.90 -5.87 3.03
N SER A 267 -7.06 -6.77 4.01
CA SER A 267 -7.27 -6.41 5.41
C SER A 267 -5.95 -6.44 6.16
N LEU A 268 -5.64 -5.35 6.86
CA LEU A 268 -4.48 -5.30 7.73
C LEU A 268 -4.80 -6.03 9.03
N GLN A 269 -3.83 -6.79 9.52
CA GLN A 269 -3.95 -7.62 10.71
C GLN A 269 -3.06 -7.13 11.85
N ILE A 270 -2.08 -6.31 11.52
CA ILE A 270 -1.20 -5.64 12.46
C ILE A 270 -0.81 -4.26 11.90
N HIS A 271 -0.64 -3.29 12.80
CA HIS A 271 -0.17 -1.96 12.42
C HIS A 271 1.36 -1.94 12.32
N CYS A 272 1.89 -1.51 11.18
CA CYS A 272 3.26 -1.01 11.06
C CYS A 272 3.21 0.50 10.87
N THR A 273 3.82 1.24 11.79
CA THR A 273 3.84 2.70 11.75
C THR A 273 4.74 3.17 10.62
N GLN A 274 5.97 2.69 10.58
CA GLN A 274 6.97 3.13 9.62
C GLN A 274 7.17 2.06 8.55
N VAL A 275 6.62 2.29 7.37
CA VAL A 275 6.85 1.42 6.22
C VAL A 275 7.94 2.05 5.37
N ILE A 276 8.94 1.26 4.97
CA ILE A 276 9.94 1.67 3.99
C ILE A 276 9.84 0.78 2.76
N ARG A 277 10.12 1.33 1.59
CA ARG A 277 10.20 0.59 0.32
C ARG A 277 11.63 0.62 -0.24
N PRO A 278 12.52 -0.31 0.17
CA PRO A 278 13.76 -0.58 -0.54
C PRO A 278 13.48 -1.09 -1.96
N GLY A 279 14.38 -0.82 -2.91
CA GLY A 279 14.19 -1.18 -4.31
C GLY A 279 13.57 -0.05 -5.15
N ILE A 280 13.38 -0.32 -6.44
CA ILE A 280 12.78 0.66 -7.36
C ILE A 280 11.29 0.86 -7.08
N LEU A 281 10.74 2.02 -7.44
CA LEU A 281 9.32 2.31 -7.18
C LEU A 281 8.36 1.36 -7.90
N LYS A 282 8.77 0.82 -9.05
CA LYS A 282 7.99 -0.09 -9.89
C LYS A 282 7.98 -1.52 -9.28
N ASP A 283 7.80 -2.49 -10.16
CA ASP A 283 8.11 -3.89 -9.89
C ASP A 283 9.57 -4.04 -9.45
N GLY A 284 9.85 -4.84 -8.40
CA GLY A 284 11.18 -4.98 -7.79
C GLY A 284 11.40 -4.21 -6.48
N GLY A 285 10.54 -3.25 -6.11
CA GLY A 285 10.54 -2.63 -4.77
C GLY A 285 9.59 -3.32 -3.79
N TRP A 286 9.96 -3.40 -2.52
CA TRP A 286 9.18 -4.17 -1.53
C TRP A 286 9.05 -3.45 -0.19
N ASN A 287 7.88 -3.52 0.43
CA ASN A 287 7.62 -2.86 1.70
C ASN A 287 8.17 -3.68 2.88
N VAL A 288 8.95 -3.03 3.73
CA VAL A 288 9.53 -3.60 4.96
C VAL A 288 9.05 -2.76 6.13
N CYS A 289 8.57 -3.43 7.18
CA CYS A 289 8.24 -2.73 8.41
C CYS A 289 9.51 -2.28 9.12
N HIS A 290 9.57 -0.98 9.44
CA HIS A 290 10.70 -0.30 10.06
C HIS A 290 10.42 0.09 11.52
N ASP A 291 9.31 -0.36 12.10
CA ASP A 291 9.03 -0.19 13.52
C ASP A 291 10.10 -0.89 14.36
N VAL A 292 10.50 -0.28 15.48
CA VAL A 292 11.64 -0.73 16.31
C VAL A 292 11.59 -2.23 16.63
N LYS A 293 10.40 -2.79 16.87
CA LYS A 293 10.20 -4.22 17.18
C LYS A 293 10.55 -5.15 16.00
N TYR A 294 10.28 -4.73 14.77
CA TYR A 294 10.37 -5.58 13.56
C TYR A 294 11.49 -5.15 12.61
N ARG A 295 12.09 -3.99 12.86
CA ARG A 295 13.19 -3.43 12.10
C ARG A 295 14.36 -4.41 12.04
N PRO A 296 14.87 -4.73 10.84
CA PRO A 296 16.09 -5.52 10.72
C PRO A 296 17.24 -4.90 11.53
N PRO A 297 17.92 -5.68 12.41
CA PRO A 297 19.06 -5.19 13.16
C PRO A 297 20.30 -5.00 12.26
N VAL A 298 21.37 -4.44 12.79
CA VAL A 298 22.67 -4.44 12.09
C VAL A 298 23.16 -5.87 11.93
N ASN A 299 23.74 -6.22 10.78
CA ASN A 299 24.21 -7.57 10.42
C ASN A 299 23.08 -8.64 10.41
N CYS A 300 21.87 -8.21 10.04
CA CYS A 300 20.74 -9.09 9.79
C CYS A 300 21.00 -10.05 8.60
N LEU A 301 20.22 -11.12 8.50
CA LEU A 301 20.25 -12.05 7.37
C LEU A 301 18.97 -11.91 6.54
N VAL A 302 19.12 -11.78 5.22
CA VAL A 302 18.00 -11.64 4.27
C VAL A 302 18.16 -12.60 3.10
N TYR A 303 17.09 -13.33 2.80
CA TYR A 303 16.96 -14.12 1.58
C TYR A 303 15.97 -13.45 0.63
N ASP A 304 16.39 -13.29 -0.62
CA ASP A 304 15.55 -12.80 -1.71
C ASP A 304 15.46 -13.87 -2.80
N PHE A 305 14.29 -14.49 -2.94
CA PHE A 305 14.01 -15.46 -3.99
C PHE A 305 13.24 -14.81 -5.14
N GLY A 306 13.76 -14.97 -6.35
CA GLY A 306 13.17 -14.38 -7.55
C GLY A 306 13.61 -12.94 -7.77
N ILE A 307 14.86 -12.79 -8.20
CA ILE A 307 15.50 -11.47 -8.34
C ILE A 307 15.08 -10.78 -9.63
N GLY A 308 14.83 -11.53 -10.72
CA GLY A 308 14.34 -10.94 -11.97
C GLY A 308 15.33 -10.00 -12.68
N ASN A 309 16.63 -10.11 -12.40
CA ASN A 309 17.71 -9.18 -12.80
C ASN A 309 17.65 -7.78 -12.15
N ASP A 310 16.83 -7.55 -11.13
CA ASP A 310 16.82 -6.32 -10.34
C ASP A 310 17.37 -6.58 -8.93
N PHE A 311 18.52 -5.99 -8.62
CA PHE A 311 19.20 -6.12 -7.33
C PHE A 311 19.07 -4.86 -6.46
N VAL A 312 18.26 -3.88 -6.85
CA VAL A 312 18.16 -2.62 -6.12
C VAL A 312 17.58 -2.85 -4.73
N PHE A 313 16.64 -3.79 -4.56
CA PHE A 313 16.16 -4.20 -3.25
C PHE A 313 17.29 -4.73 -2.36
N ASP A 314 18.07 -5.71 -2.85
CA ASP A 314 19.20 -6.28 -2.13
C ASP A 314 20.20 -5.20 -1.71
N ASP A 315 20.60 -4.37 -2.66
CA ASP A 315 21.59 -3.34 -2.46
C ASP A 315 21.08 -2.27 -1.47
N ASP A 316 19.79 -1.91 -1.50
CA ASP A 316 19.20 -0.99 -0.54
C ASP A 316 19.10 -1.58 0.86
N ILE A 317 18.76 -2.87 1.01
CA ILE A 317 18.76 -3.56 2.30
C ILE A 317 20.16 -3.54 2.92
N THR A 318 21.21 -3.80 2.13
CA THR A 318 22.59 -3.71 2.64
C THR A 318 22.94 -2.29 3.10
N LYS A 319 22.50 -1.25 2.40
CA LYS A 319 22.82 0.15 2.73
C LYS A 319 22.04 0.68 3.93
N ILE A 320 20.75 0.35 4.02
CA ILE A 320 19.85 0.85 5.07
C ILE A 320 20.14 0.15 6.39
N TYR A 321 20.35 -1.16 6.37
CA TYR A 321 20.42 -1.99 7.57
C TYR A 321 21.78 -2.65 7.81
N GLY A 322 22.68 -2.67 6.82
CA GLY A 322 23.96 -3.36 6.94
C GLY A 322 23.82 -4.89 6.95
N CYS A 323 22.73 -5.43 6.39
CA CYS A 323 22.46 -6.87 6.37
C CYS A 323 23.35 -7.63 5.40
N GLU A 324 23.53 -8.93 5.69
CA GLU A 324 23.97 -9.96 4.75
C GLU A 324 22.77 -10.40 3.91
N VAL A 325 22.89 -10.29 2.58
CA VAL A 325 21.79 -10.52 1.63
C VAL A 325 22.18 -11.61 0.63
N HIS A 326 21.31 -12.60 0.47
CA HIS A 326 21.47 -13.68 -0.49
C HIS A 326 20.29 -13.68 -1.47
N GLY A 327 20.57 -13.35 -2.72
CA GLY A 327 19.62 -13.41 -3.83
C GLY A 327 19.68 -14.75 -4.56
N PHE A 328 18.52 -15.29 -4.92
CA PHE A 328 18.37 -16.62 -5.51
C PHE A 328 17.47 -16.55 -6.76
N ASP A 329 18.00 -16.90 -7.92
CA ASP A 329 17.19 -16.97 -9.14
C ASP A 329 17.83 -17.89 -10.19
N PRO A 330 17.27 -19.08 -10.47
CA PRO A 330 17.83 -20.01 -11.44
C PRO A 330 17.51 -19.62 -12.90
N SER A 331 16.62 -18.64 -13.10
CA SER A 331 16.20 -18.19 -14.43
C SER A 331 17.18 -17.20 -15.05
N MET A 332 17.94 -16.50 -14.20
CA MET A 332 18.95 -15.55 -14.61
C MET A 332 20.09 -16.24 -15.35
N LYS A 333 20.56 -15.62 -16.43
CA LYS A 333 21.73 -16.10 -17.19
C LYS A 333 23.04 -15.68 -16.49
N MET A 334 23.12 -15.92 -15.19
CA MET A 334 24.21 -15.49 -14.33
C MET A 334 24.62 -16.64 -13.41
N LYS A 335 25.93 -16.82 -13.18
CA LYS A 335 26.44 -17.83 -12.22
C LYS A 335 26.46 -17.27 -10.81
N SER A 336 26.36 -18.17 -9.82
CA SER A 336 26.52 -17.82 -8.40
C SER A 336 27.81 -17.05 -8.17
N ARG A 337 27.73 -15.92 -7.46
CA ARG A 337 28.87 -15.05 -7.18
C ARG A 337 28.58 -14.12 -6.01
N LYS A 338 29.64 -13.68 -5.33
CA LYS A 338 29.58 -12.50 -4.46
C LYS A 338 29.42 -11.25 -5.35
N ARG A 339 28.42 -10.41 -5.05
CA ARG A 339 28.12 -9.18 -5.79
C ARG A 339 28.74 -7.95 -5.15
N THR A 340 28.60 -7.82 -3.83
CA THR A 340 29.13 -6.72 -3.02
C THR A 340 29.77 -7.29 -1.74
N GLU A 341 30.27 -6.44 -0.85
CA GLU A 341 30.81 -6.90 0.44
C GLU A 341 29.81 -7.76 1.24
N LYS A 342 28.52 -7.40 1.16
CA LYS A 342 27.43 -7.98 1.95
C LYS A 342 26.28 -8.59 1.11
N ALA A 343 26.42 -8.70 -0.20
CA ALA A 343 25.41 -9.29 -1.08
C ALA A 343 25.98 -10.39 -1.97
N TRP A 344 25.24 -11.50 -2.08
CA TRP A 344 25.56 -12.66 -2.90
C TRP A 344 24.39 -13.00 -3.83
N PHE A 345 24.72 -13.59 -4.97
CA PHE A 345 23.75 -14.18 -5.88
C PHE A 345 24.01 -15.68 -6.03
N HIS A 346 22.93 -16.45 -6.13
CA HIS A 346 22.93 -17.90 -6.30
C HIS A 346 22.03 -18.33 -7.46
N ASP A 347 22.60 -19.08 -8.40
CA ASP A 347 21.89 -19.71 -9.53
C ASP A 347 21.18 -21.00 -9.05
N VAL A 348 20.22 -20.83 -8.16
CA VAL A 348 19.37 -21.89 -7.60
C VAL A 348 18.02 -21.30 -7.23
N GLY A 349 16.95 -22.05 -7.50
CA GLY A 349 15.59 -21.73 -7.05
C GLY A 349 15.19 -22.56 -5.84
N ILE A 350 14.10 -22.16 -5.20
CA ILE A 350 13.51 -22.89 -4.08
C ILE A 350 12.35 -23.78 -4.54
N GLY A 351 12.26 -25.00 -4.00
CA GLY A 351 11.17 -25.93 -4.23
C GLY A 351 10.97 -26.90 -3.07
N GLU A 352 9.98 -27.79 -3.22
CA GLU A 352 9.65 -28.81 -2.20
C GLU A 352 10.73 -29.89 -2.04
N VAL A 353 11.47 -30.18 -3.12
CA VAL A 353 12.55 -31.16 -3.20
C VAL A 353 13.66 -30.65 -4.13
N GLU A 354 14.77 -31.38 -4.20
CA GLU A 354 15.80 -31.12 -5.20
C GLU A 354 15.40 -31.70 -6.55
N TYR A 355 15.38 -30.86 -7.58
CA TYR A 355 15.12 -31.30 -8.95
C TYR A 355 15.63 -30.27 -9.96
N THR A 356 15.66 -30.66 -11.23
CA THR A 356 15.95 -29.73 -12.33
C THR A 356 14.66 -29.42 -13.09
N ARG A 357 14.09 -28.23 -12.87
CA ARG A 357 12.89 -27.75 -13.56
C ARG A 357 13.23 -27.38 -15.00
N ARG A 358 12.39 -27.82 -15.95
CA ARG A 358 12.56 -27.56 -17.41
C ARG A 358 13.96 -27.93 -17.94
N LYS A 359 14.60 -28.96 -17.36
CA LYS A 359 15.98 -29.39 -17.69
C LYS A 359 17.06 -28.31 -17.58
N LYS A 360 16.77 -27.18 -16.91
CA LYS A 360 17.67 -26.02 -16.84
C LYS A 360 17.80 -25.45 -15.44
N PHE A 361 16.69 -25.28 -14.72
CA PHE A 361 16.66 -24.56 -13.46
C PHE A 361 16.87 -25.51 -12.30
N LYS A 362 17.97 -25.34 -11.59
CA LYS A 362 18.27 -26.11 -10.37
C LYS A 362 17.37 -25.61 -9.25
N MET A 363 16.60 -26.51 -8.68
CA MET A 363 15.72 -26.23 -7.55
C MET A 363 16.25 -27.00 -6.34
N SER A 364 16.21 -26.38 -5.17
CA SER A 364 16.61 -27.00 -3.90
C SER A 364 15.65 -26.61 -2.79
N THR A 365 15.65 -27.36 -1.70
CA THR A 365 14.82 -27.05 -0.53
C THR A 365 15.42 -25.90 0.27
N PHE A 366 14.58 -25.20 1.05
CA PHE A 366 15.08 -24.17 1.97
C PHE A 366 16.16 -24.72 2.92
N GLN A 367 15.96 -25.95 3.41
CA GLN A 367 16.91 -26.65 4.27
C GLN A 367 18.29 -26.76 3.62
N ASN A 368 18.35 -27.29 2.39
CA ASN A 368 19.62 -27.50 1.71
C ASN A 368 20.32 -26.18 1.39
N ILE A 369 19.55 -25.15 1.00
CA ILE A 369 20.07 -23.80 0.78
C ILE A 369 20.66 -23.23 2.08
N SER A 370 19.91 -23.29 3.19
CA SER A 370 20.37 -22.82 4.49
C SER A 370 21.62 -23.54 4.96
N LYS A 371 21.67 -24.87 4.83
CA LYS A 371 22.82 -25.71 5.16
C LYS A 371 24.04 -25.40 4.31
N ALA A 372 23.87 -25.28 2.98
CA ALA A 372 24.97 -24.98 2.07
C ALA A 372 25.61 -23.61 2.34
N LEU A 373 24.84 -22.68 2.91
CA LEU A 373 25.31 -21.35 3.31
C LEU A 373 25.75 -21.27 4.78
N GLY A 374 25.56 -22.33 5.58
CA GLY A 374 25.90 -22.33 7.00
C GLY A 374 24.94 -21.51 7.87
N HIS A 375 23.69 -21.32 7.44
CA HIS A 375 22.70 -20.45 8.09
C HIS A 375 21.67 -21.18 8.96
N GLU A 376 21.84 -22.50 9.21
CA GLU A 376 20.86 -23.34 9.92
C GLU A 376 20.50 -22.83 11.33
N ASN A 377 21.44 -22.15 12.00
CA ASN A 377 21.26 -21.61 13.35
C ASN A 377 21.17 -20.07 13.38
N ARG A 378 20.92 -19.43 12.22
CA ARG A 378 20.84 -17.98 12.12
C ARG A 378 19.40 -17.52 12.02
N LYS A 379 19.07 -16.47 12.80
CA LYS A 379 17.80 -15.77 12.68
C LYS A 379 17.68 -15.14 11.29
N MET A 380 16.58 -15.41 10.61
CA MET A 380 16.27 -14.84 9.30
C MET A 380 15.42 -13.58 9.50
N ASN A 381 15.90 -12.43 9.07
CA ASN A 381 15.17 -11.19 9.33
C ASN A 381 14.12 -10.92 8.27
N ILE A 382 14.46 -11.15 6.99
CA ILE A 382 13.53 -10.99 5.89
C ILE A 382 13.66 -12.19 4.95
N ILE A 383 12.52 -12.74 4.56
CA ILE A 383 12.40 -13.58 3.37
C ILE A 383 11.51 -12.82 2.38
N LYS A 384 12.05 -12.51 1.20
CA LYS A 384 11.28 -12.07 0.03
C LYS A 384 11.11 -13.26 -0.93
N MET A 385 9.90 -13.46 -1.46
CA MET A 385 9.59 -14.51 -2.43
C MET A 385 8.68 -14.00 -3.54
N ASP A 386 9.22 -14.02 -4.76
CA ASP A 386 8.50 -13.78 -6.02
C ASP A 386 9.02 -14.79 -7.05
N ILE A 387 8.50 -16.02 -7.00
CA ILE A 387 9.06 -17.20 -7.67
C ILE A 387 8.05 -17.90 -8.58
N GLU A 388 7.09 -17.12 -9.09
CA GLU A 388 6.24 -17.47 -10.23
C GLU A 388 5.49 -18.80 -10.03
N GLY A 389 4.85 -18.92 -8.86
CA GLY A 389 4.04 -20.06 -8.43
C GLY A 389 4.80 -21.14 -7.66
N SER A 390 6.12 -21.04 -7.50
CA SER A 390 6.89 -22.00 -6.69
C SER A 390 6.70 -21.80 -5.18
N GLU A 391 6.05 -20.69 -4.78
CA GLU A 391 5.64 -20.39 -3.41
C GLU A 391 4.74 -21.51 -2.86
N TRP A 392 3.81 -21.97 -3.70
CA TRP A 392 2.73 -22.90 -3.34
C TRP A 392 3.21 -24.26 -2.85
N VAL A 393 4.33 -24.72 -3.38
CA VAL A 393 4.95 -26.00 -3.00
C VAL A 393 6.03 -25.83 -1.92
N SER A 394 6.65 -24.65 -1.86
CA SER A 394 7.77 -24.39 -0.94
C SER A 394 7.29 -24.05 0.48
N ILE A 395 6.27 -23.20 0.60
CA ILE A 395 5.77 -22.72 1.91
C ILE A 395 5.29 -23.86 2.81
N PRO A 396 4.45 -24.81 2.35
CA PRO A 396 3.97 -25.88 3.22
C PRO A 396 5.12 -26.72 3.80
N VAL A 397 6.15 -26.98 2.99
CA VAL A 397 7.37 -27.69 3.43
C VAL A 397 8.14 -26.87 4.47
N MET A 398 8.33 -25.58 4.23
CA MET A 398 9.00 -24.68 5.18
C MET A 398 8.25 -24.55 6.51
N ILE A 399 6.92 -24.52 6.49
CA ILE A 399 6.07 -24.54 7.70
C ILE A 399 6.30 -25.84 8.45
N LYS A 400 6.15 -27.00 7.78
CA LYS A 400 6.31 -28.32 8.39
C LYS A 400 7.68 -28.53 9.01
N GLN A 401 8.72 -27.97 8.41
CA GLN A 401 10.11 -28.07 8.87
C GLN A 401 10.48 -27.00 9.91
N GLY A 402 9.59 -26.06 10.23
CA GLY A 402 9.81 -25.04 11.27
C GLY A 402 10.71 -23.88 10.86
N TYR A 403 11.04 -23.70 9.57
CA TYR A 403 11.96 -22.65 9.11
C TYR A 403 11.42 -21.23 9.28
N PHE A 404 10.11 -21.08 9.43
CA PHE A 404 9.47 -19.80 9.72
C PHE A 404 9.50 -19.39 11.19
N LYS A 405 10.05 -20.23 12.09
CA LYS A 405 10.15 -19.91 13.53
C LYS A 405 11.00 -18.67 13.77
N ASP A 406 12.12 -18.58 13.08
CA ASP A 406 13.12 -17.52 13.26
C ASP A 406 13.02 -16.41 12.21
N VAL A 407 11.91 -16.36 11.45
CA VAL A 407 11.65 -15.32 10.44
C VAL A 407 10.97 -14.12 11.07
N THR A 408 11.50 -12.91 10.87
CA THR A 408 10.88 -11.67 11.40
C THR A 408 9.83 -11.10 10.45
N GLN A 409 10.14 -11.01 9.15
CA GLN A 409 9.22 -10.54 8.12
C GLN A 409 9.22 -11.48 6.92
N LEU A 410 8.04 -11.73 6.37
CA LEU A 410 7.83 -12.52 5.16
C LEU A 410 7.13 -11.64 4.13
N LEU A 411 7.78 -11.44 2.99
CA LEU A 411 7.28 -10.65 1.88
C LEU A 411 7.08 -11.60 0.71
N ILE A 412 5.87 -11.72 0.20
CA ILE A 412 5.53 -12.76 -0.78
C ILE A 412 4.60 -12.24 -1.85
N GLU A 413 4.84 -12.59 -3.11
CA GLU A 413 3.87 -12.40 -4.18
C GLU A 413 3.02 -13.66 -4.39
N PHE A 414 1.72 -13.51 -4.22
CA PHE A 414 0.77 -14.59 -4.51
C PHE A 414 0.28 -14.51 -5.94
N HIS A 415 0.76 -15.44 -6.76
CA HIS A 415 0.38 -15.68 -8.15
C HIS A 415 -0.86 -16.60 -8.25
N ALA A 416 -2.04 -16.13 -7.83
CA ALA A 416 -3.21 -16.99 -7.69
C ALA A 416 -4.56 -16.33 -7.98
N TYR A 417 -5.40 -17.08 -8.69
CA TYR A 417 -6.86 -16.90 -8.63
C TYR A 417 -7.39 -17.44 -7.30
N PRO A 418 -8.43 -16.83 -6.70
CA PRO A 418 -8.96 -17.31 -5.42
C PRO A 418 -9.34 -18.80 -5.45
N ALA A 419 -8.85 -19.56 -4.47
CA ALA A 419 -9.15 -20.98 -4.30
C ALA A 419 -9.02 -21.39 -2.83
N VAL A 420 -9.67 -22.49 -2.45
CA VAL A 420 -9.63 -23.04 -1.08
C VAL A 420 -8.20 -23.29 -0.62
N SER A 421 -7.35 -23.89 -1.47
CA SER A 421 -5.95 -24.18 -1.14
C SER A 421 -5.15 -22.94 -0.76
N TYR A 422 -5.41 -21.80 -1.40
CA TYR A 422 -4.70 -20.56 -1.11
C TYR A 422 -5.15 -19.93 0.21
N LEU A 423 -6.44 -20.02 0.53
CA LEU A 423 -6.97 -19.66 1.84
C LEU A 423 -6.38 -20.56 2.94
N SER A 424 -6.31 -21.89 2.73
CA SER A 424 -5.68 -22.82 3.67
C SER A 424 -4.20 -22.48 3.94
N GLN A 425 -3.45 -22.06 2.92
CA GLN A 425 -2.05 -21.63 3.11
C GLN A 425 -1.93 -20.29 3.86
N LEU A 426 -2.77 -19.31 3.53
CA LEU A 426 -2.84 -18.04 4.27
C LEU A 426 -3.21 -18.26 5.74
N LYS A 427 -4.13 -19.19 6.00
CA LYS A 427 -4.48 -19.64 7.35
C LYS A 427 -3.29 -20.27 8.04
N SER A 428 -2.57 -21.18 7.36
CA SER A 428 -1.38 -21.83 7.93
C SER A 428 -0.29 -20.81 8.33
N LEU A 429 -0.06 -19.79 7.50
CA LEU A 429 0.84 -18.68 7.82
C LEU A 429 0.34 -17.87 9.03
N TYR A 430 -0.96 -17.59 9.10
CA TYR A 430 -1.58 -16.91 10.23
C TYR A 430 -1.45 -17.70 11.53
N ASP A 431 -1.73 -19.00 11.49
CA ASP A 431 -1.71 -19.90 12.65
C ASP A 431 -0.29 -20.01 13.25
N ILE A 432 0.75 -19.93 12.42
CA ILE A 432 2.13 -19.86 12.92
C ILE A 432 2.58 -18.44 13.31
N GLY A 433 1.71 -17.44 13.28
CA GLY A 433 1.98 -16.10 13.79
C GLY A 433 2.35 -15.04 12.75
N PHE A 434 2.19 -15.27 11.45
CA PHE A 434 2.33 -14.17 10.49
C PHE A 434 1.07 -13.30 10.46
N ARG A 435 1.26 -11.98 10.39
CA ARG A 435 0.19 -10.97 10.30
C ARG A 435 0.48 -10.00 9.16
N ILE A 436 -0.50 -9.79 8.28
CA ILE A 436 -0.40 -8.85 7.16
C ILE A 436 -0.36 -7.42 7.72
N PHE A 437 0.66 -6.65 7.32
CA PHE A 437 0.80 -5.23 7.67
C PHE A 437 0.76 -4.30 6.46
N TRP A 438 0.96 -4.86 5.27
CA TRP A 438 0.90 -4.14 4.02
C TRP A 438 0.55 -5.08 2.88
N TYR A 439 0.00 -4.52 1.81
CA TYR A 439 -0.22 -5.22 0.55
C TYR A 439 -0.01 -4.26 -0.62
N HIS A 440 0.46 -4.82 -1.72
CA HIS A 440 0.54 -4.12 -2.98
C HIS A 440 -0.06 -5.01 -4.08
N ARG A 441 -0.67 -4.37 -5.08
CA ARG A 441 -1.18 -5.08 -6.25
C ARG A 441 -0.16 -4.91 -7.35
N ASN A 442 0.31 -6.00 -7.93
CA ASN A 442 1.14 -5.90 -9.11
C ASN A 442 0.29 -5.35 -10.28
N PRO A 443 0.54 -4.12 -10.76
CA PRO A 443 -0.28 -3.50 -11.80
C PRO A 443 0.17 -3.92 -13.20
N PHE A 444 1.30 -4.62 -13.35
CA PHE A 444 1.78 -5.15 -14.62
C PHE A 444 1.17 -6.51 -14.96
N TRP A 445 0.60 -7.20 -13.95
CA TRP A 445 -0.07 -8.47 -14.17
C TRP A 445 -1.39 -8.27 -14.90
N LYS A 446 -1.49 -8.84 -16.11
CA LYS A 446 -2.64 -8.66 -17.01
C LYS A 446 -3.84 -9.52 -16.66
N ASN A 447 -3.67 -10.53 -15.81
CA ASN A 447 -4.75 -11.43 -15.44
C ASN A 447 -5.61 -10.79 -14.36
N LEU A 448 -6.62 -10.07 -14.82
CA LEU A 448 -7.62 -9.43 -13.97
C LEU A 448 -8.87 -10.30 -13.96
N PHE A 449 -9.53 -10.38 -12.80
CA PHE A 449 -10.86 -10.98 -12.70
C PHE A 449 -11.84 -9.99 -12.12
N VAL A 450 -13.10 -10.09 -12.55
CA VAL A 450 -14.17 -9.25 -12.03
C VAL A 450 -14.98 -10.08 -11.04
N HIS A 451 -15.03 -9.63 -9.80
CA HIS A 451 -15.86 -10.23 -8.76
C HIS A 451 -16.66 -9.14 -8.05
N ASN A 452 -17.96 -9.40 -7.91
CA ASN A 452 -18.92 -8.47 -7.33
C ASN A 452 -18.96 -7.08 -7.99
N LEU A 453 -18.57 -6.86 -9.26
CA LEU A 453 -18.42 -5.51 -9.88
C LEU A 453 -17.16 -4.72 -9.49
N THR A 454 -16.17 -5.35 -8.85
CA THR A 454 -14.81 -4.78 -8.70
C THR A 454 -13.84 -5.61 -9.53
N GLN A 455 -12.88 -4.94 -10.15
CA GLN A 455 -11.77 -5.58 -10.82
C GLN A 455 -10.68 -5.90 -9.79
N HIS A 456 -10.24 -7.14 -9.77
CA HIS A 456 -9.21 -7.66 -8.88
C HIS A 456 -8.02 -8.15 -9.69
N SER A 457 -6.82 -8.02 -9.11
CA SER A 457 -5.62 -8.68 -9.62
C SER A 457 -5.61 -10.14 -9.15
N SER A 458 -5.10 -11.07 -9.95
CA SER A 458 -4.70 -12.39 -9.45
C SER A 458 -3.29 -12.40 -8.86
N CYS A 459 -2.64 -11.25 -8.77
CA CYS A 459 -1.29 -11.08 -8.25
C CYS A 459 -1.23 -10.00 -7.17
N TYR A 460 -0.86 -10.39 -5.96
CA TYR A 460 -0.72 -9.51 -4.80
C TYR A 460 0.62 -9.75 -4.11
N GLU A 461 1.40 -8.69 -3.93
CA GLU A 461 2.49 -8.65 -2.97
C GLU A 461 1.88 -8.47 -1.58
N ILE A 462 2.14 -9.40 -0.68
CA ILE A 462 1.68 -9.40 0.71
C ILE A 462 2.89 -9.33 1.62
N HIS A 463 2.86 -8.38 2.55
CA HIS A 463 3.95 -8.14 3.49
C HIS A 463 3.46 -8.48 4.88
N MET A 464 4.15 -9.42 5.53
CA MET A 464 3.77 -9.97 6.82
C MET A 464 4.88 -9.80 7.85
N MET A 465 4.48 -9.59 9.10
CA MET A 465 5.36 -9.64 10.27
C MET A 465 5.03 -10.84 11.13
N LYS A 466 6.04 -11.42 11.78
CA LYS A 466 5.88 -12.50 12.75
C LYS A 466 5.56 -11.95 14.13
N VAL A 467 4.43 -12.34 14.70
CA VAL A 467 4.05 -12.10 16.10
C VAL A 467 4.21 -13.37 16.92
N ASP A 468 4.37 -13.19 18.23
CA ASP A 468 4.32 -14.28 19.19
C ASP A 468 2.86 -14.79 19.29
N VAL A 469 2.65 -16.09 19.13
CA VAL A 469 1.33 -16.77 19.12
C VAL A 469 1.20 -17.77 20.25
#